data_AF-A0A8E7VNZ8-F1
#
_entry.id   AF-A0A8E7VNZ8-F1
#
_cell.length_a   1.000
_cell.length_b   1.000
_cell.length_c   1.000
_cell.angle_alpha   90.00
_cell.angle_beta   90.00
_cell.angle_gamma   90.00
#
_symmetry.space_group_name_H-M   'P 1'
#
loop_
_entity.id
_entity.type
_entity.pdbx_description
1 polymer ?
#
loop_
_entity_poly.entity_id
_entity_poly.type
_entity_poly.pdbx_seq_one_letter_code
_entity_poly.pdbx_strand_id
1 'polypeptide(L)'
;MTQTFIPGKDAALEDSIARFQQKLLDLGFHIEEASWLNPVPNVWSVHIRDKECALCFTNGKGATKKAALASALGEYFERLSTNYFFADFWLGETVANGPFVHYPNEKWFPLTENDDVPEGLLDARLRAFYDPENELTGSQLIDLQSGNEERGVCGLPFTRQSDNQTVYIPMNIIGNLYVSNGMSAGNTRNEARVQGLSEVFERYVKNRIIAESISLPEIPAEVMARYPAVMESIATLEAEGFPIFAYDGSLGGKYPVICVVLFNPANGTCFASFGAHPDFGVALERTVTELLQGRGLKDLDVFTPPTFDDEEVAEHTNLETHFIDSSGLISWDLFKQDADYPFTDWSFSGTTEEEFATLMAIFAAEDKEVYIADYEHLGVYACRIIVPGMSDIYPAEDLWLANNNMGSHLRETLLSLPGSAWNKEDYLNLIEQLDEEGFDDFTRVRELLGLATGADNGWYTLRVGELKAMLALAGGDLEQALIWTEWTMEFNSSVFSPARANYYRCLQTLLLLSQEDARQPLQYLNAFIKMYGAEAVEAASAALSGEAAFYGLPAVDHDLQAFPAHQSLLKAYDKLQRAKAAYWSK
;
A
#
# COMPACT_ATOMS: atom_id res chain seq x y z
N MET A 1 16.00 1.20 36.31
CA MET A 1 15.99 0.95 34.85
C MET A 1 16.56 2.18 34.19
N THR A 2 17.35 2.03 33.13
CA THR A 2 17.84 3.17 32.34
C THR A 2 16.69 3.73 31.53
N GLN A 3 16.47 5.04 31.56
CA GLN A 3 15.47 5.74 30.73
C GLN A 3 16.18 6.60 29.69
N THR A 4 15.79 6.44 28.44
CA THR A 4 16.35 7.18 27.30
C THR A 4 15.26 8.03 26.66
N PHE A 5 15.42 9.36 26.72
CA PHE A 5 14.54 10.32 26.05
C PHE A 5 15.22 10.82 24.78
N ILE A 6 14.50 10.77 23.66
CA ILE A 6 14.95 11.30 22.37
C ILE A 6 14.10 12.53 22.01
N PRO A 7 14.61 13.48 21.19
CA PRO A 7 13.87 14.66 20.80
C PRO A 7 12.53 14.32 20.10
N GLY A 8 11.50 15.12 20.36
CA GLY A 8 10.16 14.93 19.77
C GLY A 8 9.33 13.79 20.36
N LYS A 9 9.76 13.15 21.46
CA LYS A 9 9.02 12.08 22.14
C LYS A 9 8.66 12.45 23.58
N ASP A 10 7.40 12.21 23.95
CA ASP A 10 6.80 12.52 25.25
C ASP A 10 7.02 11.41 26.30
N ALA A 11 7.68 10.30 25.92
CA ALA A 11 8.02 9.21 26.82
C ALA A 11 9.41 8.63 26.53
N ALA A 12 9.98 7.94 27.52
CA ALA A 12 11.23 7.21 27.33
C ALA A 12 11.02 5.98 26.44
N LEU A 13 12.02 5.64 25.62
CA LEU A 13 11.96 4.51 24.69
C LEU A 13 11.63 3.19 25.38
N GLU A 14 12.21 2.94 26.55
CA GLU A 14 11.99 1.72 27.32
C GLU A 14 10.53 1.61 27.80
N ASP A 15 9.92 2.74 28.16
CA ASP A 15 8.53 2.79 28.63
C ASP A 15 7.56 2.54 27.45
N SER A 16 7.82 3.16 26.28
CA SER A 16 7.05 2.91 25.06
C SER A 16 7.12 1.44 24.63
N ILE A 17 8.32 0.86 24.55
CA ILE A 17 8.51 -0.54 24.15
C ILE A 17 7.75 -1.48 25.10
N ALA A 18 7.95 -1.33 26.40
CA ALA A 18 7.29 -2.19 27.39
C ALA A 18 5.76 -2.06 27.34
N ARG A 19 5.26 -0.82 27.23
CA ARG A 19 3.81 -0.55 27.11
C ARG A 19 3.24 -1.18 25.85
N PHE A 20 3.85 -0.97 24.69
CA PHE A 20 3.35 -1.45 23.41
C PHE A 20 3.39 -2.97 23.32
N GLN A 21 4.48 -3.61 23.74
CA GLN A 21 4.58 -5.07 23.78
C GLN A 21 3.50 -5.68 24.68
N GLN A 22 3.30 -5.12 25.89
CA GLN A 22 2.27 -5.62 26.79
C GLN A 22 0.87 -5.43 26.22
N LYS A 23 0.58 -4.29 25.58
CA LYS A 23 -0.73 -4.04 24.97
C LYS A 23 -1.04 -4.97 23.80
N LEU A 24 -0.06 -5.27 22.95
CA LEU A 24 -0.23 -6.25 21.87
C LEU A 24 -0.56 -7.64 22.44
N LEU A 25 0.16 -8.07 23.48
CA LEU A 25 -0.12 -9.34 24.16
C LEU A 25 -1.52 -9.37 24.80
N ASP A 26 -1.94 -8.28 25.46
CA ASP A 26 -3.27 -8.15 26.06
C ASP A 26 -4.39 -8.24 25.02
N LEU A 27 -4.14 -7.75 23.80
CA LEU A 27 -5.03 -7.83 22.63
C LEU A 27 -4.97 -9.21 21.91
N GLY A 28 -4.04 -10.08 22.31
CA GLY A 28 -3.83 -11.40 21.74
C GLY A 28 -2.98 -11.42 20.46
N PHE A 29 -2.18 -10.39 20.20
CA PHE A 29 -1.21 -10.36 19.11
C PHE A 29 0.16 -10.85 19.58
N HIS A 30 0.70 -11.86 18.90
CA HIS A 30 1.97 -12.49 19.25
C HIS A 30 3.07 -12.05 18.28
N ILE A 31 3.64 -10.88 18.54
CA ILE A 31 4.60 -10.26 17.64
C ILE A 31 6.02 -10.81 17.86
N GLU A 32 6.73 -11.07 16.77
CA GLU A 32 8.16 -11.39 16.77
C GLU A 32 9.00 -10.38 15.98
N GLU A 33 10.22 -10.16 16.45
CA GLU A 33 11.27 -9.44 15.71
C GLU A 33 11.94 -10.43 14.75
N ALA A 34 11.67 -10.33 13.45
CA ALA A 34 12.13 -11.32 12.48
C ALA A 34 13.56 -11.05 11.98
N SER A 35 13.91 -9.78 11.76
CA SER A 35 15.25 -9.39 11.28
C SER A 35 15.64 -8.00 11.77
N TRP A 36 16.94 -7.84 12.01
CA TRP A 36 17.56 -6.60 12.48
C TRP A 36 18.69 -6.20 11.55
N LEU A 37 18.81 -4.90 11.27
CA LEU A 37 19.92 -4.32 10.54
C LEU A 37 20.52 -3.14 11.31
N ASN A 38 21.82 -2.96 11.13
CA ASN A 38 22.60 -1.80 11.55
C ASN A 38 23.72 -1.59 10.51
N PRO A 39 23.37 -1.14 9.29
CA PRO A 39 24.29 -1.11 8.15
C PRO A 39 25.44 -0.11 8.33
N VAL A 40 25.19 1.00 9.04
CA VAL A 40 26.18 2.03 9.38
C VAL A 40 25.97 2.48 10.83
N PRO A 41 26.94 3.17 11.48
CA PRO A 41 26.74 3.72 12.82
C PRO A 41 25.48 4.58 12.89
N ASN A 42 24.77 4.51 14.01
CA ASN A 42 23.59 5.33 14.29
C ASN A 42 22.43 5.16 13.28
N VAL A 43 22.34 4.03 12.58
CA VAL A 43 21.18 3.72 11.72
C VAL A 43 20.76 2.27 11.95
N TRP A 44 19.60 2.09 12.57
CA TRP A 44 19.02 0.77 12.85
C TRP A 44 17.69 0.60 12.15
N SER A 45 17.39 -0.63 11.73
CA SER A 45 16.04 -1.02 11.35
C SER A 45 15.68 -2.40 11.88
N VAL A 46 14.39 -2.65 12.03
CA VAL A 46 13.84 -3.95 12.45
C VAL A 46 12.55 -4.26 11.70
N HIS A 47 12.40 -5.51 11.27
CA HIS A 47 11.14 -6.04 10.78
C HIS A 47 10.44 -6.81 11.91
N ILE A 48 9.18 -6.48 12.18
CA ILE A 48 8.35 -7.21 13.15
C ILE A 48 7.07 -7.71 12.49
N ARG A 49 6.56 -8.86 12.93
CA ARG A 49 5.35 -9.48 12.34
C ARG A 49 4.55 -10.29 13.34
N ASP A 50 3.27 -10.52 13.06
CA ASP A 50 2.45 -11.49 13.80
C ASP A 50 2.90 -12.93 13.45
N LYS A 51 3.11 -13.76 14.47
CA LYS A 51 3.34 -15.20 14.31
C LYS A 51 2.14 -15.93 13.72
N GLU A 52 0.94 -15.38 13.92
CA GLU A 52 -0.32 -16.02 13.54
C GLU A 52 -0.86 -15.53 12.19
N CYS A 53 -0.36 -14.41 11.66
CA CYS A 53 -0.80 -13.83 10.39
C CYS A 53 0.38 -13.17 9.65
N ALA A 54 0.87 -13.82 8.59
CA ALA A 54 2.04 -13.36 7.84
C ALA A 54 1.83 -12.03 7.09
N LEU A 55 0.57 -11.61 6.91
CA LEU A 55 0.19 -10.35 6.24
C LEU A 55 0.30 -9.13 7.18
N CYS A 56 0.38 -9.35 8.49
CA CYS A 56 0.46 -8.29 9.49
C CYS A 56 1.91 -8.09 9.95
N PHE A 57 2.59 -7.10 9.38
CA PHE A 57 3.97 -6.75 9.71
C PHE A 57 4.22 -5.25 9.57
N THR A 58 5.24 -4.77 10.28
CA THR A 58 5.71 -3.38 10.18
C THR A 58 7.22 -3.32 10.25
N ASN A 59 7.77 -2.17 9.85
CA ASN A 59 9.19 -1.92 9.94
C ASN A 59 9.45 -0.75 10.87
N GLY A 60 10.50 -0.84 11.67
CA GLY A 60 10.96 0.25 12.51
C GLY A 60 12.29 0.78 12.05
N LYS A 61 12.51 2.07 12.28
CA LYS A 61 13.77 2.76 11.98
C LYS A 61 14.15 3.71 13.12
N GLY A 62 15.44 4.00 13.28
CA GLY A 62 15.91 5.03 14.21
C GLY A 62 17.40 4.96 14.50
N ALA A 63 17.93 5.97 15.21
CA ALA A 63 19.36 6.05 15.46
C ALA A 63 19.92 5.01 16.44
N THR A 64 19.05 4.28 17.15
CA THR A 64 19.45 3.21 18.05
C THR A 64 18.54 2.00 17.90
N LYS A 65 19.03 0.84 18.35
CA LYS A 65 18.23 -0.39 18.38
C LYS A 65 16.88 -0.21 19.11
N LYS A 66 16.86 0.50 20.24
CA LYS A 66 15.62 0.76 20.99
C LYS A 66 14.68 1.70 20.23
N ALA A 67 15.20 2.75 19.60
CA ALA A 67 14.40 3.68 18.80
C ALA A 67 13.73 2.95 17.62
N ALA A 68 14.47 2.09 16.92
CA ALA A 68 13.92 1.25 15.85
C ALA A 68 12.82 0.29 16.36
N LEU A 69 13.00 -0.36 17.52
CA LEU A 69 11.94 -1.22 18.08
C LEU A 69 10.69 -0.43 18.48
N ALA A 70 10.87 0.72 19.14
CA ALA A 70 9.75 1.60 19.50
C ALA A 70 9.01 2.10 18.26
N SER A 71 9.74 2.44 17.19
CA SER A 71 9.18 2.82 15.89
C SER A 71 8.37 1.69 15.27
N ALA A 72 8.90 0.47 15.20
CA ALA A 72 8.19 -0.67 14.61
C ALA A 72 6.89 -0.98 15.35
N LEU A 73 6.92 -0.96 16.69
CA LEU A 73 5.76 -1.20 17.54
C LEU A 73 4.73 -0.05 17.43
N GLY A 74 5.20 1.19 17.34
CA GLY A 74 4.36 2.36 17.09
C GLY A 74 3.61 2.23 15.75
N GLU A 75 4.34 1.94 14.67
CA GLU A 75 3.76 1.68 13.35
C GLU A 75 2.77 0.49 13.41
N TYR A 76 3.06 -0.55 14.21
CA TYR A 76 2.11 -1.66 14.38
C TYR A 76 0.78 -1.20 14.99
N PHE A 77 0.80 -0.35 16.02
CA PHE A 77 -0.42 0.24 16.60
C PHE A 77 -1.12 1.21 15.66
N GLU A 78 -0.37 1.96 14.86
CA GLU A 78 -0.90 2.83 13.81
C GLU A 78 -1.71 2.02 12.79
N ARG A 79 -1.11 0.96 12.22
CA ARG A 79 -1.76 0.11 11.20
C ARG A 79 -2.89 -0.75 11.77
N LEU A 80 -2.80 -1.23 13.01
CA LEU A 80 -3.92 -1.90 13.67
C LEU A 80 -5.07 -0.93 13.93
N SER A 81 -4.80 0.26 14.48
CA SER A 81 -5.83 1.23 14.85
C SER A 81 -6.61 1.73 13.64
N THR A 82 -5.96 1.82 12.48
CA THR A 82 -6.53 2.31 11.22
C THR A 82 -7.08 1.19 10.33
N ASN A 83 -7.08 -0.07 10.80
CA ASN A 83 -7.42 -1.27 10.03
C ASN A 83 -6.59 -1.44 8.74
N TYR A 84 -5.39 -0.85 8.65
CA TYR A 84 -4.68 -0.74 7.38
C TYR A 84 -4.12 -2.08 6.85
N PHE A 85 -3.80 -3.04 7.72
CA PHE A 85 -3.42 -4.39 7.26
C PHE A 85 -4.53 -5.11 6.46
N PHE A 86 -5.76 -4.61 6.56
CA PHE A 86 -6.96 -5.19 5.98
C PHE A 86 -7.48 -4.39 4.77
N ALA A 87 -6.80 -3.30 4.40
CA ALA A 87 -7.27 -2.31 3.44
C ALA A 87 -7.39 -2.84 1.99
N ASP A 88 -6.61 -3.87 1.65
CA ASP A 88 -6.59 -4.46 0.30
C ASP A 88 -7.39 -5.77 0.23
N PHE A 89 -8.21 -6.07 1.24
CA PHE A 89 -8.92 -7.33 1.35
C PHE A 89 -10.42 -7.13 1.57
N TRP A 90 -11.22 -7.96 0.89
CA TRP A 90 -12.62 -8.18 1.24
C TRP A 90 -12.68 -9.08 2.49
N LEU A 91 -13.55 -8.77 3.44
CA LEU A 91 -13.56 -9.41 4.77
C LEU A 91 -14.61 -10.51 4.94
N GLY A 92 -15.25 -10.92 3.83
CA GLY A 92 -16.26 -11.96 3.82
C GLY A 92 -17.66 -11.49 4.22
N GLU A 93 -18.65 -12.30 3.87
CA GLU A 93 -20.07 -12.00 4.07
C GLU A 93 -20.43 -11.81 5.55
N THR A 94 -19.83 -12.61 6.44
CA THR A 94 -20.06 -12.51 7.88
C THR A 94 -19.67 -11.14 8.45
N VAL A 95 -18.54 -10.57 8.01
CA VAL A 95 -18.09 -9.25 8.46
C VAL A 95 -18.93 -8.15 7.81
N ALA A 96 -19.18 -8.26 6.50
CA ALA A 96 -19.96 -7.30 5.72
C ALA A 96 -21.38 -7.06 6.29
N ASN A 97 -21.99 -8.11 6.85
CA ASN A 97 -23.32 -8.08 7.47
C ASN A 97 -23.29 -7.96 9.01
N GLY A 98 -22.10 -7.81 9.60
CA GLY A 98 -21.91 -7.67 11.03
C GLY A 98 -22.40 -6.31 11.59
N PRO A 99 -22.41 -6.14 12.92
CA PRO A 99 -22.88 -4.90 13.56
C PRO A 99 -22.18 -3.63 13.03
N PHE A 100 -20.88 -3.73 12.79
CA PHE A 100 -20.06 -2.73 12.12
C PHE A 100 -18.94 -3.46 11.35
N VAL A 101 -18.48 -2.87 10.24
CA VAL A 101 -17.38 -3.40 9.43
C VAL A 101 -16.06 -2.81 9.93
N HIS A 102 -15.93 -1.49 9.91
CA HIS A 102 -14.71 -0.75 10.24
C HIS A 102 -14.68 -0.32 11.69
N TYR A 103 -15.69 0.43 12.16
CA TYR A 103 -15.75 0.95 13.52
C TYR A 103 -17.20 1.11 14.02
N PRO A 104 -17.47 0.98 15.34
CA PRO A 104 -18.82 1.16 15.89
C PRO A 104 -19.45 2.53 15.63
N ASN A 105 -18.64 3.57 15.37
CA ASN A 105 -19.08 4.92 15.06
C ASN A 105 -19.07 5.24 13.56
N GLU A 106 -18.88 4.24 12.69
CA GLU A 106 -19.11 4.39 11.25
C GLU A 106 -20.59 4.68 10.97
N LYS A 107 -20.86 5.28 9.81
CA LYS A 107 -22.23 5.53 9.38
C LYS A 107 -22.44 5.02 7.96
N TRP A 108 -23.50 4.24 7.78
CA TRP A 108 -23.91 3.72 6.49
C TRP A 108 -24.94 4.64 5.85
N PHE A 109 -24.70 4.98 4.59
CA PHE A 109 -25.55 5.83 3.78
C PHE A 109 -26.09 5.01 2.61
N PRO A 110 -27.38 4.62 2.62
CA PRO A 110 -27.97 3.89 1.51
C PRO A 110 -27.84 4.67 0.19
N LEU A 111 -27.71 3.94 -0.91
CA LEU A 111 -27.72 4.53 -2.25
C LEU A 111 -29.06 5.24 -2.53
N THR A 112 -29.00 6.32 -3.30
CA THR A 112 -30.19 7.07 -3.72
C THR A 112 -30.77 6.47 -5.01
N GLU A 113 -32.04 6.78 -5.31
CA GLU A 113 -32.70 6.26 -6.53
C GLU A 113 -32.03 6.72 -7.84
N ASN A 114 -31.34 7.87 -7.81
CA ASN A 114 -30.60 8.42 -8.94
C ASN A 114 -29.09 8.19 -8.84
N ASP A 115 -28.64 7.43 -7.85
CA ASP A 115 -27.23 7.11 -7.58
C ASP A 115 -26.31 8.33 -7.31
N ASP A 116 -26.89 9.45 -6.86
CA ASP A 116 -26.11 10.58 -6.35
C ASP A 116 -25.37 10.18 -5.05
N VAL A 117 -24.20 10.79 -4.81
CA VAL A 117 -23.52 10.66 -3.51
C VAL A 117 -24.41 11.20 -2.37
N PRO A 118 -24.86 10.34 -1.42
CA PRO A 118 -25.88 10.68 -0.42
C PRO A 118 -25.60 11.98 0.36
N GLU A 119 -26.66 12.74 0.65
CA GLU A 119 -26.56 13.91 1.54
C GLU A 119 -26.09 13.49 2.95
N GLY A 120 -25.11 14.22 3.49
CA GLY A 120 -24.49 13.93 4.79
C GLY A 120 -23.17 13.16 4.72
N LEU A 121 -22.76 12.69 3.54
CA LEU A 121 -21.37 12.38 3.23
C LEU A 121 -20.64 13.63 2.72
N LEU A 122 -19.36 13.72 3.08
CA LEU A 122 -18.46 14.82 2.74
C LEU A 122 -18.97 16.19 3.22
N ASP A 123 -18.22 17.23 2.90
CA ASP A 123 -18.67 18.61 2.95
C ASP A 123 -18.52 19.27 1.57
N ALA A 124 -18.92 20.53 1.44
CA ALA A 124 -18.87 21.23 0.16
C ALA A 124 -17.45 21.39 -0.42
N ARG A 125 -16.42 21.52 0.44
CA ARG A 125 -15.02 21.63 -0.02
C ARG A 125 -14.53 20.29 -0.55
N LEU A 126 -14.84 19.21 0.17
CA LEU A 126 -14.47 17.85 -0.24
C LEU A 126 -15.17 17.43 -1.53
N ARG A 127 -16.46 17.73 -1.69
CA ARG A 127 -17.19 17.43 -2.94
C ARG A 127 -16.57 18.16 -4.14
N ALA A 128 -16.28 19.46 -4.00
CA ALA A 128 -15.66 20.22 -5.07
C ALA A 128 -14.22 19.74 -5.41
N PHE A 129 -13.52 19.14 -4.45
CA PHE A 129 -12.17 18.62 -4.67
C PHE A 129 -12.17 17.26 -5.36
N TYR A 130 -12.97 16.29 -4.87
CA TYR A 130 -13.00 14.95 -5.46
C TYR A 130 -13.84 14.86 -6.73
N ASP A 131 -14.87 15.71 -6.85
CA ASP A 131 -15.88 15.62 -7.89
C ASP A 131 -16.18 17.01 -8.49
N PRO A 132 -15.19 17.64 -9.16
CA PRO A 132 -15.35 18.98 -9.74
C PRO A 132 -16.42 19.02 -10.84
N GLU A 133 -16.60 17.92 -11.59
CA GLU A 133 -17.54 17.82 -12.70
C GLU A 133 -18.94 17.31 -12.29
N ASN A 134 -19.13 16.90 -11.03
CA ASN A 134 -20.38 16.33 -10.49
C ASN A 134 -20.80 15.03 -11.20
N GLU A 135 -19.84 14.13 -11.40
CA GLU A 135 -19.99 12.83 -12.09
C GLU A 135 -19.81 11.62 -11.15
N LEU A 136 -19.49 11.85 -9.86
CA LEU A 136 -19.30 10.78 -8.89
C LEU A 136 -20.64 10.19 -8.45
N THR A 137 -20.75 8.87 -8.45
CA THR A 137 -21.97 8.16 -8.02
C THR A 137 -21.80 7.49 -6.67
N GLY A 138 -22.92 7.18 -6.00
CA GLY A 138 -22.92 6.46 -4.73
C GLY A 138 -22.38 5.04 -4.85
N SER A 139 -22.76 4.32 -5.91
CA SER A 139 -22.34 2.94 -6.19
C SER A 139 -20.83 2.78 -6.37
N GLN A 140 -20.13 3.80 -6.86
CA GLN A 140 -18.67 3.82 -6.96
C GLN A 140 -17.97 3.86 -5.58
N LEU A 141 -18.67 4.26 -4.52
CA LEU A 141 -18.09 4.56 -3.21
C LEU A 141 -18.26 3.42 -2.18
N ILE A 142 -18.69 2.24 -2.61
CA ILE A 142 -18.78 1.06 -1.73
C ILE A 142 -17.36 0.67 -1.27
N ASP A 143 -17.20 0.37 0.03
CA ASP A 143 -15.90 -0.02 0.56
C ASP A 143 -15.54 -1.46 0.16
N LEU A 144 -14.27 -1.69 -0.22
CA LEU A 144 -13.76 -3.01 -0.60
C LEU A 144 -13.98 -4.07 0.49
N GLN A 145 -13.82 -3.68 1.75
CA GLN A 145 -13.86 -4.60 2.90
C GLN A 145 -15.24 -5.24 3.07
N SER A 146 -16.31 -4.48 2.86
CA SER A 146 -17.67 -5.02 2.92
C SER A 146 -18.13 -5.57 1.56
N GLY A 147 -17.88 -4.83 0.48
CA GLY A 147 -18.52 -5.07 -0.81
C GLY A 147 -20.07 -5.06 -0.73
N ASN A 148 -20.65 -4.42 0.29
CA ASN A 148 -22.07 -4.55 0.62
C ASN A 148 -22.87 -3.35 0.09
N GLU A 149 -23.18 -3.42 -1.21
CA GLU A 149 -23.94 -2.36 -1.90
C GLU A 149 -25.34 -2.14 -1.29
N GLU A 150 -26.02 -3.21 -0.88
CA GLU A 150 -27.36 -3.11 -0.25
C GLU A 150 -27.33 -2.32 1.07
N ARG A 151 -26.22 -2.39 1.82
CA ARG A 151 -26.03 -1.61 3.05
C ARG A 151 -25.66 -0.16 2.77
N GLY A 152 -25.07 0.11 1.60
CA GLY A 152 -24.72 1.44 1.09
C GLY A 152 -23.28 1.86 1.35
N VAL A 153 -23.02 3.16 1.25
CA VAL A 153 -21.67 3.75 1.40
C VAL A 153 -21.30 3.85 2.88
N CYS A 154 -20.17 3.24 3.28
CA CYS A 154 -19.65 3.35 4.63
C CYS A 154 -18.80 4.62 4.81
N GLY A 155 -19.31 5.59 5.57
CA GLY A 155 -18.60 6.81 5.94
C GLY A 155 -17.94 6.73 7.30
N LEU A 156 -16.68 7.15 7.38
CA LEU A 156 -15.91 7.23 8.63
C LEU A 156 -15.92 8.66 9.18
N PRO A 157 -16.12 8.86 10.50
CA PRO A 157 -16.16 10.18 11.10
C PRO A 157 -14.76 10.77 11.27
N PHE A 158 -14.52 11.92 10.65
CA PHE A 158 -13.35 12.78 10.88
C PHE A 158 -13.80 14.09 11.51
N THR A 159 -12.97 14.66 12.37
CA THR A 159 -13.18 16.01 12.90
C THR A 159 -12.49 17.02 11.99
N ARG A 160 -13.27 17.93 11.41
CA ARG A 160 -12.75 19.09 10.69
C ARG A 160 -12.18 20.08 11.69
N GLN A 161 -10.92 20.47 11.51
CA GLN A 161 -10.17 21.18 12.55
C GLN A 161 -10.54 22.66 12.66
N SER A 162 -11.01 23.31 11.59
CA SER A 162 -11.40 24.73 11.63
C SER A 162 -12.59 25.04 12.54
N ASP A 163 -13.53 24.10 12.70
CA ASP A 163 -14.78 24.34 13.43
C ASP A 163 -15.26 23.16 14.29
N ASN A 164 -14.46 22.09 14.37
CA ASN A 164 -14.70 20.90 15.18
C ASN A 164 -15.98 20.14 14.79
N GLN A 165 -16.46 20.27 13.55
CA GLN A 165 -17.57 19.48 13.03
C GLN A 165 -17.12 18.08 12.64
N THR A 166 -17.99 17.09 12.89
CA THR A 166 -17.82 15.75 12.34
C THR A 166 -18.25 15.72 10.88
N VAL A 167 -17.36 15.25 10.01
CA VAL A 167 -17.60 15.01 8.59
C VAL A 167 -17.39 13.53 8.32
N TYR A 168 -18.32 12.91 7.60
CA TYR A 168 -18.21 11.50 7.21
C TYR A 168 -17.55 11.40 5.83
N ILE A 169 -16.37 10.79 5.76
CA ILE A 169 -15.64 10.56 4.51
C ILE A 169 -15.77 9.08 4.16
N PRO A 170 -16.21 8.72 2.93
CA PRO A 170 -16.32 7.32 2.51
C PRO A 170 -15.02 6.55 2.68
N MET A 171 -15.08 5.34 3.24
CA MET A 171 -13.90 4.47 3.36
C MET A 171 -13.29 4.16 1.98
N ASN A 172 -14.10 4.10 0.92
CA ASN A 172 -13.61 3.96 -0.45
C ASN A 172 -12.65 5.10 -0.86
N ILE A 173 -13.06 6.36 -0.68
CA ILE A 173 -12.20 7.54 -0.96
C ILE A 173 -10.93 7.50 -0.10
N ILE A 174 -11.08 7.16 1.18
CA ILE A 174 -9.95 7.07 2.11
C ILE A 174 -8.94 5.99 1.67
N GLY A 175 -9.44 4.82 1.27
CA GLY A 175 -8.64 3.67 0.86
C GLY A 175 -7.88 3.91 -0.44
N ASN A 176 -8.57 4.44 -1.46
CA ASN A 176 -7.98 4.70 -2.77
C ASN A 176 -6.98 5.86 -2.74
N LEU A 177 -7.37 7.02 -2.19
CA LEU A 177 -6.59 8.25 -2.43
C LEU A 177 -5.49 8.51 -1.40
N TYR A 178 -5.71 8.09 -0.16
CA TYR A 178 -4.82 8.48 0.95
C TYR A 178 -3.95 7.33 1.45
N VAL A 179 -4.37 6.09 1.21
CA VAL A 179 -3.64 4.87 1.63
C VAL A 179 -3.09 5.04 3.05
N SER A 180 -1.81 4.76 3.32
CA SER A 180 -1.25 4.94 4.67
C SER A 180 -0.79 6.35 5.01
N ASN A 181 -0.88 7.32 4.11
CA ASN A 181 -0.35 8.66 4.37
C ASN A 181 -1.16 9.38 5.46
N GLY A 182 -0.44 10.11 6.33
CA GLY A 182 -1.04 10.88 7.42
C GLY A 182 -1.54 10.02 8.59
N MET A 183 -1.18 8.74 8.62
CA MET A 183 -1.39 7.88 9.79
C MET A 183 -0.33 8.15 10.85
N SER A 184 -0.69 7.98 12.12
CA SER A 184 0.28 8.04 13.22
C SER A 184 -0.18 7.28 14.44
N ALA A 185 0.76 6.78 15.25
CA ALA A 185 0.54 6.42 16.64
C ALA A 185 1.66 6.97 17.54
N GLY A 186 1.33 7.19 18.81
CA GLY A 186 2.25 7.82 19.75
C GLY A 186 1.91 7.59 21.21
N ASN A 187 2.84 8.03 22.06
CA ASN A 187 2.66 7.94 23.51
C ASN A 187 1.51 8.84 24.00
N THR A 188 1.32 9.98 23.32
CA THR A 188 0.30 10.99 23.59
C THR A 188 -0.42 11.39 22.29
N ARG A 189 -1.55 12.10 22.43
CA ARG A 189 -2.34 12.62 21.31
C ARG A 189 -1.54 13.57 20.41
N ASN A 190 -0.86 14.54 21.02
CA ASN A 190 -0.13 15.55 20.24
C ASN A 190 1.15 14.99 19.62
N GLU A 191 1.88 14.10 20.31
CA GLU A 191 3.05 13.43 19.72
C GLU A 191 2.70 12.72 18.41
N ALA A 192 1.60 11.96 18.40
CA ALA A 192 1.12 11.27 17.20
C ALA A 192 0.62 12.27 16.14
N ARG A 193 -0.21 13.25 16.51
CA ARG A 193 -0.69 14.26 15.55
C ARG A 193 0.44 15.04 14.90
N VAL A 194 1.47 15.41 15.65
CA VAL A 194 2.66 16.09 15.12
C VAL A 194 3.37 15.19 14.10
N GLN A 195 3.55 13.89 14.38
CA GLN A 195 4.16 12.99 13.41
C GLN A 195 3.28 12.79 12.17
N GLY A 196 1.96 12.61 12.33
CA GLY A 196 1.03 12.48 11.20
C GLY A 196 0.98 13.74 10.32
N LEU A 197 0.96 14.94 10.92
CA LEU A 197 1.01 16.20 10.17
C LEU A 197 2.36 16.41 9.48
N SER A 198 3.45 16.02 10.14
CA SER A 198 4.79 16.07 9.55
C SER A 198 4.87 15.13 8.35
N GLU A 199 4.32 13.92 8.45
CA GLU A 199 4.23 12.98 7.34
C GLU A 199 3.44 13.55 6.15
N VAL A 200 2.34 14.27 6.38
CA VAL A 200 1.64 15.00 5.31
C VAL A 200 2.58 15.98 4.61
N PHE A 201 3.35 16.79 5.36
CA PHE A 201 4.34 17.69 4.75
C PHE A 201 5.45 16.94 4.03
N GLU A 202 5.94 15.84 4.58
CA GLU A 202 7.00 15.02 3.99
C GLU A 202 6.62 14.57 2.58
N ARG A 203 5.43 13.98 2.41
CA ARG A 203 4.96 13.46 1.13
C ARG A 203 4.53 14.57 0.17
N TYR A 204 3.84 15.60 0.67
CA TYR A 204 3.46 16.75 -0.15
C TYR A 204 4.68 17.45 -0.76
N VAL A 205 5.66 17.77 0.09
CA VAL A 205 6.86 18.50 -0.34
C VAL A 205 7.79 17.61 -1.17
N LYS A 206 7.89 16.31 -0.85
CA LYS A 206 8.56 15.32 -1.72
C LYS A 206 8.00 15.35 -3.14
N ASN A 207 6.67 15.25 -3.30
CA ASN A 207 6.04 15.24 -4.61
C ASN A 207 6.32 16.54 -5.37
N ARG A 208 6.24 17.70 -4.69
CA ARG A 208 6.60 18.99 -5.31
C ARG A 208 8.06 19.06 -5.74
N ILE A 209 9.00 18.64 -4.88
CA ILE A 209 10.43 18.67 -5.21
C ILE A 209 10.73 17.82 -6.44
N ILE A 210 10.13 16.63 -6.52
CA ILE A 210 10.33 15.71 -7.64
C ILE A 210 9.65 16.26 -8.89
N ALA A 211 8.34 16.48 -8.86
CA ALA A 211 7.56 16.85 -10.04
C ALA A 211 7.89 18.22 -10.62
N GLU A 212 8.37 19.16 -9.80
CA GLU A 212 8.77 20.50 -10.23
C GLU A 212 10.29 20.58 -10.56
N SER A 213 11.01 19.45 -10.56
CA SER A 213 12.46 19.37 -10.85
C SER A 213 13.29 20.37 -10.02
N ILE A 214 12.96 20.55 -8.73
CA ILE A 214 13.54 21.61 -7.90
C ILE A 214 14.99 21.30 -7.52
N SER A 215 15.89 22.25 -7.74
CA SER A 215 17.23 22.24 -7.15
C SER A 215 17.20 22.74 -5.71
N LEU A 216 17.63 21.89 -4.78
CA LEU A 216 17.63 22.20 -3.35
C LEU A 216 18.98 22.72 -2.86
N PRO A 217 19.00 23.60 -1.85
CA PRO A 217 20.24 24.05 -1.24
C PRO A 217 20.82 22.98 -0.30
N GLU A 218 22.12 22.70 -0.43
CA GLU A 218 22.85 21.83 0.51
C GLU A 218 22.82 22.42 1.94
N ILE A 219 22.73 21.53 2.92
CA ILE A 219 22.84 21.89 4.34
C ILE A 219 24.31 22.23 4.63
N PRO A 220 24.64 23.45 5.09
CA PRO A 220 26.02 23.85 5.36
C PRO A 220 26.72 22.94 6.39
N ALA A 221 28.02 22.74 6.22
CA ALA A 221 28.81 21.86 7.10
C ALA A 221 28.75 22.27 8.58
N GLU A 222 28.68 23.57 8.87
CA GLU A 222 28.51 24.10 10.23
C GLU A 222 27.16 23.73 10.87
N VAL A 223 26.12 23.55 10.06
CA VAL A 223 24.80 23.10 10.51
C VAL A 223 24.81 21.59 10.71
N MET A 224 25.39 20.84 9.76
CA MET A 224 25.59 19.39 9.89
C MET A 224 26.39 19.02 11.14
N ALA A 225 27.37 19.84 11.53
CA ALA A 225 28.19 19.65 12.73
C ALA A 225 27.40 19.64 14.06
N ARG A 226 26.14 20.12 14.06
CA ARG A 226 25.24 20.01 15.23
C ARG A 226 24.75 18.58 15.46
N TYR A 227 24.82 17.72 14.44
CA TYR A 227 24.27 16.36 14.43
C TYR A 227 25.35 15.31 14.14
N PRO A 228 26.33 15.13 15.05
CA PRO A 228 27.51 14.30 14.80
C PRO A 228 27.17 12.83 14.54
N ALA A 229 26.09 12.31 15.11
CA ALA A 229 25.64 10.94 14.87
C ALA A 229 25.26 10.71 13.40
N VAL A 230 24.53 11.67 12.80
CA VAL A 230 24.15 11.63 11.38
C VAL A 230 25.37 11.81 10.48
N MET A 231 26.27 12.74 10.83
CA MET A 231 27.53 12.91 10.09
C MET A 231 28.36 11.63 10.06
N GLU A 232 28.41 10.88 11.17
CA GLU A 232 29.12 9.60 11.22
C GLU A 232 28.48 8.56 10.28
N SER A 233 27.15 8.50 10.21
CA SER A 233 26.42 7.64 9.28
C SER A 233 26.73 7.99 7.82
N ILE A 234 26.64 9.28 7.47
CA ILE A 234 26.92 9.79 6.12
C ILE A 234 28.37 9.53 5.73
N ALA A 235 29.33 9.87 6.59
CA ALA A 235 30.75 9.63 6.32
C ALA A 235 31.07 8.14 6.12
N THR A 236 30.34 7.25 6.81
CA THR A 236 30.47 5.81 6.60
C THR A 236 29.94 5.38 5.23
N LEU A 237 28.79 5.89 4.80
CA LEU A 237 28.25 5.64 3.45
C LEU A 237 29.22 6.12 2.36
N GLU A 238 29.75 7.33 2.51
CA GLU A 238 30.73 7.89 1.56
C GLU A 238 32.03 7.06 1.52
N ALA A 239 32.50 6.59 2.68
CA ALA A 239 33.69 5.72 2.77
C ALA A 239 33.47 4.35 2.11
N GLU A 240 32.23 3.85 2.10
CA GLU A 240 31.81 2.64 1.39
C GLU A 240 31.53 2.88 -0.11
N GLY A 241 31.71 4.12 -0.58
CA GLY A 241 31.62 4.48 -2.00
C GLY A 241 30.26 4.98 -2.45
N PHE A 242 29.37 5.36 -1.53
CA PHE A 242 28.07 5.96 -1.81
C PHE A 242 28.09 7.47 -1.51
N PRO A 243 28.25 8.35 -2.53
CA PRO A 243 28.16 9.79 -2.32
C PRO A 243 26.79 10.20 -1.78
N ILE A 244 26.77 11.14 -0.84
CA ILE A 244 25.55 11.61 -0.19
C ILE A 244 25.38 13.11 -0.39
N PHE A 245 24.17 13.53 -0.74
CA PHE A 245 23.74 14.92 -0.70
C PHE A 245 22.75 15.10 0.43
N ALA A 246 22.96 16.10 1.29
CA ALA A 246 22.04 16.46 2.36
C ALA A 246 21.46 17.85 2.06
N TYR A 247 20.17 17.91 1.78
CA TYR A 247 19.47 19.10 1.30
C TYR A 247 18.42 19.60 2.29
N ASP A 248 18.30 20.91 2.38
CA ASP A 248 17.16 21.56 3.02
C ASP A 248 15.96 21.57 2.06
N GLY A 249 14.96 20.75 2.37
CA GLY A 249 13.71 20.62 1.61
C GLY A 249 12.62 21.61 2.03
N SER A 250 12.92 22.61 2.86
CA SER A 250 11.91 23.52 3.41
C SER A 250 11.28 24.48 2.41
N LEU A 251 11.83 24.57 1.20
CA LEU A 251 11.43 25.51 0.15
C LEU A 251 11.43 26.96 0.65
N GLY A 252 12.57 27.38 1.20
CA GLY A 252 12.77 28.73 1.75
C GLY A 252 12.21 28.91 3.16
N GLY A 253 12.27 27.86 3.99
CA GLY A 253 11.81 27.91 5.38
C GLY A 253 10.30 27.80 5.57
N LYS A 254 9.55 27.35 4.55
CA LYS A 254 8.09 27.24 4.59
C LYS A 254 7.62 25.94 5.25
N TYR A 255 8.33 24.84 5.02
CA TYR A 255 7.95 23.50 5.48
C TYR A 255 9.07 22.82 6.30
N PRO A 256 8.72 21.94 7.25
CA PRO A 256 9.71 21.28 8.12
C PRO A 256 10.29 20.00 7.48
N VAL A 257 10.89 20.11 6.29
CA VAL A 257 11.26 18.95 5.44
C VAL A 257 12.75 18.94 5.11
N ILE A 258 13.35 17.75 5.13
CA ILE A 258 14.72 17.45 4.71
C ILE A 258 14.67 16.43 3.56
N CYS A 259 15.64 16.54 2.64
CA CYS A 259 15.91 15.56 1.60
C CYS A 259 17.36 15.06 1.73
N VAL A 260 17.57 13.75 1.63
CA VAL A 260 18.91 13.16 1.56
C VAL A 260 18.95 12.23 0.36
N VAL A 261 19.93 12.43 -0.53
CA VAL A 261 20.09 11.60 -1.73
C VAL A 261 21.37 10.79 -1.65
N LEU A 262 21.25 9.50 -1.96
CA LEU A 262 22.38 8.59 -2.14
C LEU A 262 22.61 8.32 -3.61
N PHE A 263 23.87 8.40 -4.04
CA PHE A 263 24.30 7.89 -5.35
C PHE A 263 24.94 6.52 -5.21
N ASN A 264 24.70 5.66 -6.21
CA ASN A 264 25.44 4.42 -6.39
C ASN A 264 26.26 4.49 -7.69
N PRO A 265 27.57 4.80 -7.60
CA PRO A 265 28.43 4.90 -8.78
C PRO A 265 28.64 3.58 -9.54
N ALA A 266 28.33 2.43 -8.93
CA ALA A 266 28.54 1.13 -9.56
C ALA A 266 27.56 0.85 -10.71
N ASN A 267 26.36 1.44 -10.65
CA ASN A 267 25.30 1.30 -11.66
C ASN A 267 24.74 2.65 -12.15
N GLY A 268 25.20 3.78 -11.60
CA GLY A 268 24.82 5.13 -12.04
C GLY A 268 23.44 5.56 -11.55
N THR A 269 22.98 5.02 -10.43
CA THR A 269 21.62 5.28 -9.90
C THR A 269 21.63 6.26 -8.73
N CYS A 270 20.46 6.81 -8.42
CA CYS A 270 20.24 7.63 -7.24
C CYS A 270 19.02 7.14 -6.44
N PHE A 271 19.01 7.46 -5.15
CA PHE A 271 17.88 7.20 -4.26
C PHE A 271 17.66 8.42 -3.36
N ALA A 272 16.52 9.09 -3.55
CA ALA A 272 16.11 10.24 -2.74
C ALA A 272 15.20 9.81 -1.59
N SER A 273 15.64 10.07 -0.37
CA SER A 273 14.82 9.91 0.84
C SER A 273 14.39 11.28 1.37
N PHE A 274 13.21 11.32 1.99
CA PHE A 274 12.62 12.53 2.55
C PHE A 274 12.18 12.27 3.98
N GLY A 275 12.29 13.29 4.83
CA GLY A 275 11.89 13.21 6.23
C GLY A 275 11.41 14.56 6.74
N ALA A 276 10.33 14.55 7.52
CA ALA A 276 9.80 15.75 8.13
C ALA A 276 9.64 15.63 9.65
N HIS A 277 9.89 16.74 10.33
CA HIS A 277 9.63 16.95 11.77
C HIS A 277 9.85 18.44 12.12
N PRO A 278 9.10 19.03 13.08
CA PRO A 278 9.31 20.42 13.50
C PRO A 278 10.74 20.75 13.97
N ASP A 279 11.40 19.77 14.58
CA ASP A 279 12.84 19.82 14.90
C ASP A 279 13.69 19.38 13.68
N PHE A 280 14.57 20.28 13.24
CA PHE A 280 15.49 20.08 12.11
C PHE A 280 16.32 18.80 12.23
N GLY A 281 16.89 18.55 13.41
CA GLY A 281 17.75 17.39 13.65
C GLY A 281 16.99 16.07 13.58
N VAL A 282 15.76 16.07 14.09
CA VAL A 282 14.88 14.90 14.00
C VAL A 282 14.46 14.65 12.55
N ALA A 283 14.13 15.68 11.77
CA ALA A 283 13.81 15.55 10.35
C ALA A 283 15.00 14.97 9.57
N LEU A 284 16.21 15.48 9.83
CA LEU A 284 17.45 14.98 9.23
C LEU A 284 17.74 13.52 9.60
N GLU A 285 17.65 13.15 10.88
CA GLU A 285 17.83 11.76 11.34
C GLU A 285 16.81 10.81 10.70
N ARG A 286 15.53 11.22 10.65
CA ARG A 286 14.45 10.43 10.03
C ARG A 286 14.72 10.15 8.56
N THR A 287 15.22 11.15 7.84
CA THR A 287 15.55 11.02 6.41
C THR A 287 16.67 9.99 6.20
N VAL A 288 17.76 10.08 6.98
CA VAL A 288 18.89 9.13 6.85
C VAL A 288 18.53 7.72 7.33
N THR A 289 17.72 7.60 8.38
CA THR A 289 17.29 6.28 8.88
C THR A 289 16.27 5.60 7.96
N GLU A 290 15.46 6.38 7.22
CA GLU A 290 14.58 5.85 6.18
C GLU A 290 15.33 5.34 4.96
N LEU A 291 16.35 6.08 4.51
CA LEU A 291 17.21 5.71 3.39
C LEU A 291 17.79 4.28 3.52
N LEU A 292 17.98 3.77 4.73
CA LEU A 292 18.53 2.43 4.98
C LEU A 292 17.56 1.49 5.69
N GLN A 293 16.26 1.83 5.77
CA GLN A 293 15.28 0.96 6.40
C GLN A 293 15.14 -0.35 5.61
N GLY A 294 15.43 -1.47 6.26
CA GLY A 294 15.32 -2.79 5.64
C GLY A 294 16.40 -3.09 4.59
N ARG A 295 17.41 -2.22 4.42
CA ARG A 295 18.45 -2.33 3.40
C ARG A 295 19.83 -2.43 4.03
N GLY A 296 20.56 -3.49 3.71
CA GLY A 296 22.01 -3.52 3.88
C GLY A 296 22.70 -2.73 2.75
N LEU A 297 24.01 -2.50 2.89
CA LEU A 297 24.79 -1.78 1.86
C LEU A 297 24.80 -2.47 0.49
N LYS A 298 24.50 -3.78 0.46
CA LYS A 298 24.43 -4.57 -0.78
C LYS A 298 23.06 -4.49 -1.48
N ASP A 299 22.05 -3.96 -0.79
CA ASP A 299 20.66 -3.90 -1.27
C ASP A 299 20.34 -2.51 -1.85
N LEU A 300 21.37 -1.75 -2.21
CA LEU A 300 21.30 -0.39 -2.77
C LEU A 300 21.47 -0.38 -4.30
N ASP A 301 21.17 -1.50 -4.97
CA ASP A 301 21.38 -1.73 -6.42
C ASP A 301 20.08 -1.74 -7.24
N VAL A 302 18.94 -1.46 -6.63
CA VAL A 302 17.59 -1.55 -7.23
C VAL A 302 16.98 -0.22 -7.68
N PHE A 303 17.73 0.89 -7.60
CA PHE A 303 17.22 2.22 -7.93
C PHE A 303 17.48 2.63 -9.38
N THR A 304 17.02 3.81 -9.78
CA THR A 304 17.05 4.30 -11.16
C THR A 304 18.09 5.41 -11.36
N PRO A 305 18.67 5.55 -12.57
CA PRO A 305 19.47 6.71 -12.93
C PRO A 305 18.64 8.00 -12.93
N PRO A 306 19.22 9.16 -12.57
CA PRO A 306 18.53 10.43 -12.77
C PRO A 306 18.32 10.72 -14.27
N THR A 307 17.31 11.52 -14.59
CA THR A 307 16.88 11.85 -15.96
C THR A 307 16.82 13.36 -16.21
N PHE A 308 16.77 13.75 -17.48
CA PHE A 308 16.46 15.13 -17.92
C PHE A 308 15.04 15.23 -18.51
N ASP A 309 14.27 14.16 -18.45
CA ASP A 309 12.88 14.13 -18.91
C ASP A 309 11.97 14.66 -17.80
N ASP A 310 11.68 15.96 -17.84
CA ASP A 310 10.83 16.61 -16.84
C ASP A 310 9.38 16.11 -16.88
N GLU A 311 8.90 15.66 -18.05
CA GLU A 311 7.53 15.15 -18.20
C GLU A 311 7.40 13.81 -17.45
N GLU A 312 8.29 12.84 -17.70
CA GLU A 312 8.28 11.54 -16.99
C GLU A 312 8.51 11.68 -15.49
N VAL A 313 9.29 12.66 -15.05
CA VAL A 313 9.50 12.92 -13.62
C VAL A 313 8.24 13.48 -12.95
N ALA A 314 7.48 14.31 -13.66
CA ALA A 314 6.24 14.93 -13.17
C ALA A 314 5.00 14.03 -13.27
N GLU A 315 5.06 12.95 -14.06
CA GLU A 315 3.97 11.98 -14.18
C GLU A 315 3.52 11.45 -12.81
N HIS A 316 2.21 11.36 -12.60
CA HIS A 316 1.66 10.97 -11.30
C HIS A 316 2.06 9.53 -10.92
N THR A 317 2.10 8.64 -11.91
CA THR A 317 2.57 7.26 -11.75
C THR A 317 4.03 7.16 -11.26
N ASN A 318 4.87 8.14 -11.60
CA ASN A 318 6.23 8.24 -11.05
C ASN A 318 6.19 8.60 -9.55
N LEU A 319 5.32 9.52 -9.15
CA LEU A 319 5.15 9.92 -7.75
C LEU A 319 4.56 8.79 -6.90
N GLU A 320 3.62 8.01 -7.45
CA GLU A 320 3.08 6.80 -6.83
C GLU A 320 4.17 5.73 -6.65
N THR A 321 4.99 5.49 -7.67
CA THR A 321 6.17 4.60 -7.56
C THR A 321 7.09 5.08 -6.45
N HIS A 322 7.32 6.39 -6.36
CA HIS A 322 8.09 6.99 -5.28
C HIS A 322 7.49 6.76 -3.89
N PHE A 323 6.16 6.72 -3.77
CA PHE A 323 5.47 6.40 -2.51
C PHE A 323 5.58 4.90 -2.17
N ILE A 324 5.45 4.01 -3.15
CA ILE A 324 5.44 2.56 -2.96
C ILE A 324 6.81 2.04 -2.53
N ASP A 325 7.88 2.41 -3.24
CA ASP A 325 9.21 1.83 -2.99
C ASP A 325 10.39 2.79 -3.22
N SER A 326 10.11 4.06 -3.60
CA SER A 326 11.12 5.09 -3.87
C SER A 326 12.07 4.78 -5.04
N SER A 327 11.66 3.92 -5.98
CA SER A 327 12.43 3.62 -7.20
C SER A 327 12.10 4.49 -8.41
N GLY A 328 11.20 5.48 -8.25
CA GLY A 328 10.83 6.40 -9.31
C GLY A 328 12.00 7.28 -9.80
N LEU A 329 11.79 7.94 -10.92
CA LEU A 329 12.72 8.85 -11.58
C LEU A 329 12.94 10.12 -10.77
N ILE A 330 14.17 10.63 -10.79
CA ILE A 330 14.58 11.90 -10.19
C ILE A 330 15.26 12.74 -11.27
N SER A 331 14.94 14.04 -11.33
CA SER A 331 15.59 14.95 -12.27
C SER A 331 17.04 15.23 -11.87
N TRP A 332 17.93 15.35 -12.86
CA TRP A 332 19.30 15.85 -12.65
C TRP A 332 19.34 17.25 -12.04
N ASP A 333 18.27 18.05 -12.22
CA ASP A 333 18.20 19.41 -11.71
C ASP A 333 18.21 19.48 -10.18
N LEU A 334 17.81 18.41 -9.49
CA LEU A 334 17.97 18.29 -8.02
C LEU A 334 19.43 18.50 -7.58
N PHE A 335 20.40 18.19 -8.44
CA PHE A 335 21.84 18.24 -8.16
C PHE A 335 22.56 19.44 -8.80
N LYS A 336 21.82 20.45 -9.27
CA LYS A 336 22.40 21.70 -9.76
C LYS A 336 23.26 22.37 -8.67
N GLN A 337 24.27 23.11 -9.13
CA GLN A 337 25.11 23.92 -8.25
C GLN A 337 24.33 25.11 -7.64
N ASP A 338 23.47 25.74 -8.45
CA ASP A 338 22.64 26.85 -8.01
C ASP A 338 21.27 26.30 -7.58
N ALA A 339 20.96 26.45 -6.29
CA ALA A 339 19.67 26.07 -5.73
C ALA A 339 18.58 27.11 -6.06
N ASP A 340 17.35 26.63 -6.28
CA ASP A 340 16.21 27.49 -6.60
C ASP A 340 15.66 28.20 -5.35
N TYR A 341 16.02 27.70 -4.17
CA TYR A 341 15.75 28.31 -2.86
C TYR A 341 17.05 28.49 -2.07
N PRO A 342 17.18 29.54 -1.24
CA PRO A 342 18.29 29.65 -0.30
C PRO A 342 18.10 28.67 0.87
N PHE A 343 19.21 28.13 1.38
CA PHE A 343 19.21 27.38 2.64
C PHE A 343 18.59 28.22 3.76
N THR A 344 17.71 27.60 4.55
CA THR A 344 17.18 28.20 5.77
C THR A 344 17.48 27.30 6.96
N ASP A 345 18.15 27.85 7.98
CA ASP A 345 18.35 27.15 9.27
C ASP A 345 17.08 27.22 10.11
N TRP A 346 16.04 26.53 9.64
CA TRP A 346 14.69 26.60 10.20
C TRP A 346 14.55 25.83 11.52
N SER A 347 13.57 26.21 12.32
CA SER A 347 13.12 25.45 13.49
C SER A 347 11.67 25.78 13.80
N PHE A 348 10.85 24.74 13.92
CA PHE A 348 9.46 24.80 14.34
C PHE A 348 9.25 24.05 15.67
N SER A 349 10.34 23.64 16.32
CA SER A 349 10.34 22.77 17.50
C SER A 349 9.77 23.45 18.73
N GLY A 350 9.13 22.67 19.59
CA GLY A 350 8.60 23.11 20.87
C GLY A 350 8.15 21.92 21.71
N THR A 351 7.18 22.14 22.59
CA THR A 351 6.38 21.04 23.13
C THR A 351 5.49 20.46 22.02
N THR A 352 5.05 19.21 22.13
CA THR A 352 4.17 18.58 21.11
C THR A 352 2.86 19.35 20.90
N GLU A 353 2.38 20.08 21.92
CA GLU A 353 1.23 20.99 21.80
C GLU A 353 1.54 22.23 20.95
N GLU A 354 2.69 22.88 21.19
CA GLU A 354 3.16 24.02 20.39
C GLU A 354 3.48 23.62 18.96
N GLU A 355 4.10 22.45 18.78
CA GLU A 355 4.40 21.87 17.47
C GLU A 355 3.12 21.60 16.68
N PHE A 356 2.11 20.98 17.30
CA PHE A 356 0.81 20.77 16.66
C PHE A 356 0.19 22.09 16.19
N ALA A 357 0.16 23.10 17.06
CA ALA A 357 -0.37 24.42 16.72
C ALA A 357 0.42 25.10 15.59
N THR A 358 1.75 24.94 15.59
CA THR A 358 2.65 25.51 14.57
C THR A 358 2.42 24.86 13.20
N LEU A 359 2.31 23.53 13.14
CA LEU A 359 2.01 22.81 11.90
C LEU A 359 0.61 23.14 11.36
N MET A 360 -0.39 23.21 12.24
CA MET A 360 -1.75 23.63 11.87
C MET A 360 -1.79 25.06 11.29
N ALA A 361 -0.93 25.96 11.80
CA ALA A 361 -0.83 27.32 11.27
C ALA A 361 -0.30 27.35 9.82
N ILE A 362 0.57 26.42 9.44
CA ILE A 362 1.04 26.28 8.05
C ILE A 362 -0.13 25.87 7.15
N PHE A 363 -0.92 24.84 7.52
CA PHE A 363 -2.09 24.44 6.74
C PHE A 363 -3.12 25.56 6.61
N ALA A 364 -3.37 26.32 7.68
CA ALA A 364 -4.24 27.50 7.63
C ALA A 364 -3.71 28.59 6.69
N ALA A 365 -2.39 28.82 6.66
CA ALA A 365 -1.77 29.79 5.74
C ALA A 365 -1.87 29.37 4.26
N GLU A 366 -1.99 28.07 4.00
CA GLU A 366 -2.18 27.49 2.66
C GLU A 366 -3.66 27.39 2.25
N ASP A 367 -4.58 27.82 3.11
CA ASP A 367 -6.03 27.60 2.97
C ASP A 367 -6.38 26.12 2.74
N LYS A 368 -5.74 25.23 3.51
CA LYS A 368 -6.00 23.79 3.47
C LYS A 368 -6.68 23.35 4.75
N GLU A 369 -7.86 22.76 4.59
CA GLU A 369 -8.61 22.20 5.71
C GLU A 369 -7.98 20.88 6.16
N VAL A 370 -8.01 20.63 7.46
CA VAL A 370 -7.45 19.41 8.06
C VAL A 370 -8.57 18.61 8.72
N TYR A 371 -8.62 17.32 8.41
CA TYR A 371 -9.60 16.37 8.94
C TYR A 371 -8.85 15.32 9.74
N ILE A 372 -9.21 15.12 11.02
CA ILE A 372 -8.53 14.16 11.90
C ILE A 372 -9.53 13.14 12.46
N ALA A 373 -9.26 11.86 12.24
CA ALA A 373 -9.89 10.77 12.99
C ALA A 373 -8.96 10.32 14.12
N ASP A 374 -9.50 10.21 15.33
CA ASP A 374 -8.77 9.77 16.53
C ASP A 374 -9.17 8.35 16.92
N TYR A 375 -8.18 7.52 17.30
CA TYR A 375 -8.37 6.13 17.69
C TYR A 375 -7.64 5.84 19.01
N GLU A 376 -8.36 5.33 20.02
CA GLU A 376 -7.78 4.95 21.33
C GLU A 376 -8.20 3.54 21.77
N HIS A 377 -8.97 2.83 20.95
CA HIS A 377 -9.60 1.56 21.28
C HIS A 377 -8.62 0.41 21.54
N LEU A 378 -7.36 0.56 21.14
CA LEU A 378 -6.27 -0.39 21.39
C LEU A 378 -5.40 0.00 22.61
N GLY A 379 -5.75 1.06 23.34
CA GLY A 379 -5.03 1.53 24.52
C GLY A 379 -3.72 2.29 24.22
N VAL A 380 -3.50 2.62 22.95
CA VAL A 380 -2.48 3.53 22.42
C VAL A 380 -3.22 4.54 21.55
N TYR A 381 -2.83 5.81 21.63
CA TYR A 381 -3.42 6.82 20.77
C TYR A 381 -2.86 6.66 19.35
N ALA A 382 -3.76 6.66 18.39
CA ALA A 382 -3.46 6.75 16.97
C ALA A 382 -4.39 7.77 16.30
N CYS A 383 -3.97 8.28 15.15
CA CYS A 383 -4.80 9.13 14.32
C CYS A 383 -4.60 8.84 12.84
N ARG A 384 -5.57 9.27 12.04
CA ARG A 384 -5.44 9.38 10.58
C ARG A 384 -5.84 10.79 10.18
N ILE A 385 -4.99 11.43 9.39
CA ILE A 385 -5.11 12.85 9.03
C ILE A 385 -5.26 12.96 7.52
N ILE A 386 -6.28 13.69 7.09
CA ILE A 386 -6.57 13.98 5.68
C ILE A 386 -6.51 15.50 5.48
N VAL A 387 -5.76 15.92 4.47
CA VAL A 387 -5.60 17.31 4.02
C VAL A 387 -5.74 17.32 2.49
N PRO A 388 -6.97 17.45 1.96
CA PRO A 388 -7.22 17.34 0.52
C PRO A 388 -6.45 18.39 -0.29
N GLY A 389 -5.75 17.94 -1.32
CA GLY A 389 -4.80 18.70 -2.13
C GLY A 389 -3.42 18.84 -1.49
N MET A 390 -3.10 18.04 -0.46
CA MET A 390 -1.76 17.95 0.12
C MET A 390 -1.39 16.52 0.56
N SER A 391 -2.29 15.81 1.23
CA SER A 391 -2.02 14.46 1.75
C SER A 391 -2.38 13.33 0.78
N ASP A 392 -2.97 13.65 -0.36
CA ASP A 392 -3.36 12.71 -1.41
C ASP A 392 -2.11 12.04 -1.98
N ILE A 393 -2.19 10.72 -2.15
CA ILE A 393 -1.14 9.89 -2.78
C ILE A 393 -1.52 9.50 -4.20
N TYR A 394 -2.82 9.38 -4.47
CA TYR A 394 -3.38 9.11 -5.79
C TYR A 394 -4.32 10.26 -6.19
N PRO A 395 -4.44 10.55 -7.49
CA PRO A 395 -5.30 11.60 -7.98
C PRO A 395 -6.79 11.22 -7.80
N ALA A 396 -7.68 12.21 -7.68
CA ALA A 396 -9.10 11.94 -7.41
C ALA A 396 -9.78 11.17 -8.56
N GLU A 397 -9.27 11.32 -9.78
CA GLU A 397 -9.66 10.62 -10.99
C GLU A 397 -9.59 9.09 -10.84
N ASP A 398 -8.75 8.57 -9.94
CA ASP A 398 -8.64 7.14 -9.65
C ASP A 398 -9.91 6.57 -9.01
N LEU A 399 -10.81 7.41 -8.47
CA LEU A 399 -12.14 6.96 -8.05
C LEU A 399 -12.97 6.41 -9.21
N TRP A 400 -12.66 6.79 -10.45
CA TRP A 400 -13.26 6.26 -11.67
C TRP A 400 -12.34 5.27 -12.40
N LEU A 401 -11.04 5.59 -12.50
CA LEU A 401 -10.11 4.88 -13.36
C LEU A 401 -9.43 3.67 -12.70
N ALA A 402 -9.18 3.75 -11.38
CA ALA A 402 -8.36 2.79 -10.65
C ALA A 402 -8.96 2.40 -9.29
N ASN A 403 -10.29 2.47 -9.16
CA ASN A 403 -10.98 2.26 -7.89
C ASN A 403 -10.84 0.79 -7.42
N ASN A 404 -10.31 0.59 -6.21
CA ASN A 404 -10.05 -0.74 -5.67
C ASN A 404 -11.30 -1.62 -5.46
N ASN A 405 -12.51 -1.07 -5.56
CA ASN A 405 -13.75 -1.83 -5.50
C ASN A 405 -14.33 -2.22 -6.87
N MET A 406 -13.70 -1.81 -7.99
CA MET A 406 -14.28 -1.89 -9.33
C MET A 406 -14.66 -3.32 -9.76
N GLY A 407 -13.98 -4.35 -9.24
CA GLY A 407 -14.29 -5.74 -9.54
C GLY A 407 -15.20 -6.42 -8.51
N SER A 408 -15.75 -5.68 -7.56
CA SER A 408 -16.49 -6.26 -6.43
C SER A 408 -17.78 -6.98 -6.85
N HIS A 409 -18.49 -6.48 -7.88
CA HIS A 409 -19.70 -7.12 -8.42
C HIS A 409 -19.39 -8.44 -9.15
N LEU A 410 -18.16 -8.60 -9.67
CA LEU A 410 -17.71 -9.84 -10.31
C LEU A 410 -17.28 -10.91 -9.32
N ARG A 411 -17.15 -10.58 -8.02
CA ARG A 411 -16.56 -11.50 -7.03
C ARG A 411 -17.30 -12.83 -6.93
N GLU A 412 -18.61 -12.82 -6.79
CA GLU A 412 -19.40 -14.07 -6.70
C GLU A 412 -19.26 -14.91 -7.97
N THR A 413 -19.40 -14.27 -9.14
CA THR A 413 -19.23 -14.89 -10.45
C THR A 413 -17.88 -15.57 -10.56
N LEU A 414 -16.78 -14.85 -10.32
CA LEU A 414 -15.42 -15.36 -10.48
C LEU A 414 -15.07 -16.47 -9.48
N LEU A 415 -15.50 -16.35 -8.23
CA LEU A 415 -15.26 -17.37 -7.20
C LEU A 415 -16.04 -18.67 -7.46
N SER A 416 -17.14 -18.60 -8.22
CA SER A 416 -17.97 -19.75 -8.58
C SER A 416 -17.46 -20.55 -9.80
N LEU A 417 -16.50 -20.00 -10.57
CA LEU A 417 -15.99 -20.63 -11.79
C LEU A 417 -15.40 -22.03 -11.56
N PRO A 418 -14.59 -22.30 -10.51
CA PRO A 418 -14.08 -23.64 -10.28
C PRO A 418 -15.20 -24.66 -9.98
N GLY A 419 -15.41 -25.60 -10.90
CA GLY A 419 -16.49 -26.59 -10.81
C GLY A 419 -17.83 -26.11 -11.35
N SER A 420 -17.89 -24.92 -11.95
CA SER A 420 -19.05 -24.46 -12.70
C SER A 420 -19.33 -25.34 -13.93
N ALA A 421 -20.60 -25.35 -14.35
CA ALA A 421 -21.09 -26.11 -15.49
C ALA A 421 -22.04 -25.24 -16.32
N TRP A 422 -21.60 -24.03 -16.63
CA TRP A 422 -22.36 -23.08 -17.44
C TRP A 422 -22.37 -23.48 -18.92
N ASN A 423 -23.18 -22.80 -19.72
CA ASN A 423 -23.09 -22.98 -21.15
C ASN A 423 -21.79 -22.35 -21.65
N LYS A 424 -21.27 -22.89 -22.75
CA LYS A 424 -20.03 -22.40 -23.37
C LYS A 424 -20.05 -20.89 -23.65
N GLU A 425 -21.17 -20.39 -24.14
CA GLU A 425 -21.39 -18.98 -24.45
C GLU A 425 -21.29 -18.09 -23.20
N ASP A 426 -21.75 -18.57 -22.03
CA ASP A 426 -21.68 -17.81 -20.79
C ASP A 426 -20.23 -17.53 -20.35
N TYR A 427 -19.30 -18.48 -20.57
CA TYR A 427 -17.88 -18.25 -20.29
C TYR A 427 -17.25 -17.25 -21.26
N LEU A 428 -17.65 -17.27 -22.53
CA LEU A 428 -17.13 -16.35 -23.55
C LEU A 428 -17.68 -14.93 -23.35
N ASN A 429 -18.95 -14.80 -22.99
CA ASN A 429 -19.55 -13.51 -22.62
C ASN A 429 -18.85 -12.88 -21.42
N LEU A 430 -18.33 -13.67 -20.48
CA LEU A 430 -17.55 -13.15 -19.37
C LEU A 430 -16.18 -12.60 -19.81
N ILE A 431 -15.58 -13.11 -20.90
CA ILE A 431 -14.39 -12.50 -21.50
C ILE A 431 -14.76 -11.11 -22.06
N GLU A 432 -15.85 -11.03 -22.82
CA GLU A 432 -16.34 -9.77 -23.39
C GLU A 432 -16.67 -8.76 -22.30
N GLN A 433 -17.33 -9.18 -21.22
CA GLN A 433 -17.61 -8.31 -20.07
C GLN A 433 -16.33 -7.77 -19.42
N LEU A 434 -15.29 -8.59 -19.25
CA LEU A 434 -14.01 -8.14 -18.70
C LEU A 434 -13.31 -7.11 -19.62
N ASP A 435 -13.45 -7.24 -20.93
CA ASP A 435 -12.94 -6.28 -21.92
C ASP A 435 -13.77 -4.98 -21.95
N GLU A 436 -15.10 -5.08 -21.89
CA GLU A 436 -16.02 -3.94 -21.89
C GLU A 436 -15.89 -3.09 -20.62
N GLU A 437 -15.67 -3.73 -19.47
CA GLU A 437 -15.38 -3.06 -18.20
C GLU A 437 -13.94 -2.53 -18.11
N GLY A 438 -13.08 -2.88 -19.09
CA GLY A 438 -11.76 -2.26 -19.27
C GLY A 438 -10.67 -2.71 -18.29
N PHE A 439 -10.77 -3.91 -17.72
CA PHE A 439 -9.74 -4.42 -16.81
C PHE A 439 -8.44 -4.72 -17.56
N ASP A 440 -7.31 -4.20 -17.05
CA ASP A 440 -5.99 -4.56 -17.55
C ASP A 440 -5.72 -6.06 -17.36
N ASP A 441 -5.28 -6.74 -18.42
CA ASP A 441 -4.89 -8.14 -18.44
C ASP A 441 -3.84 -8.50 -17.39
N PHE A 442 -2.98 -7.53 -17.03
CA PHE A 442 -1.96 -7.70 -16.00
C PHE A 442 -2.54 -7.65 -14.57
N THR A 443 -3.76 -7.17 -14.37
CA THR A 443 -4.39 -7.10 -13.05
C THR A 443 -4.43 -8.48 -12.41
N ARG A 444 -3.94 -8.60 -11.16
CA ARG A 444 -4.07 -9.86 -10.42
C ARG A 444 -5.49 -9.98 -9.91
N VAL A 445 -6.14 -11.10 -10.22
CA VAL A 445 -7.52 -11.35 -9.80
C VAL A 445 -7.65 -11.33 -8.28
N ARG A 446 -6.61 -11.80 -7.55
CA ARG A 446 -6.59 -11.73 -6.09
C ARG A 446 -6.57 -10.29 -5.54
N GLU A 447 -5.96 -9.34 -6.24
CA GLU A 447 -5.91 -7.94 -5.83
C GLU A 447 -7.25 -7.26 -6.15
N LEU A 448 -7.75 -7.47 -7.38
CA LEU A 448 -9.06 -6.99 -7.83
C LEU A 448 -10.22 -7.40 -6.91
N LEU A 449 -10.19 -8.63 -6.39
CA LEU A 449 -11.26 -9.18 -5.56
C LEU A 449 -11.01 -9.04 -4.05
N GLY A 450 -9.81 -8.60 -3.65
CA GLY A 450 -9.40 -8.47 -2.24
C GLY A 450 -9.20 -9.81 -1.53
N LEU A 451 -8.40 -10.73 -2.11
CA LEU A 451 -8.20 -12.10 -1.63
C LEU A 451 -6.78 -12.36 -1.12
N ALA A 452 -6.64 -12.66 0.17
CA ALA A 452 -5.45 -13.28 0.74
C ALA A 452 -5.37 -14.79 0.43
N THR A 453 -4.93 -15.14 -0.79
CA THR A 453 -4.99 -16.52 -1.32
C THR A 453 -4.03 -17.51 -0.66
N GLY A 454 -2.92 -17.03 -0.09
CA GLY A 454 -1.75 -17.88 0.16
C GLY A 454 -0.97 -18.15 -1.14
N ALA A 455 0.26 -18.66 -1.03
CA ALA A 455 1.20 -18.80 -2.16
C ALA A 455 1.20 -20.19 -2.84
N ASP A 456 0.37 -21.12 -2.36
CA ASP A 456 0.41 -22.55 -2.71
C ASP A 456 -0.68 -22.99 -3.70
N ASN A 457 -1.35 -22.05 -4.36
CA ASN A 457 -2.45 -22.32 -5.29
C ASN A 457 -2.47 -21.35 -6.48
N GLY A 458 -3.28 -21.64 -7.49
CA GLY A 458 -3.32 -20.88 -8.74
C GLY A 458 -3.84 -19.45 -8.60
N TRP A 459 -4.71 -19.18 -7.61
CA TRP A 459 -5.23 -17.82 -7.37
C TRP A 459 -4.13 -16.83 -7.01
N TYR A 460 -3.02 -17.29 -6.43
CA TYR A 460 -1.89 -16.44 -6.05
C TYR A 460 -1.28 -15.68 -7.23
N THR A 461 -1.20 -16.36 -8.38
CA THR A 461 -0.57 -15.84 -9.60
C THR A 461 -1.57 -15.50 -10.70
N LEU A 462 -2.86 -15.79 -10.50
CA LEU A 462 -3.90 -15.59 -11.50
C LEU A 462 -4.04 -14.11 -11.85
N ARG A 463 -3.84 -13.79 -13.13
CA ARG A 463 -4.14 -12.48 -13.72
C ARG A 463 -5.35 -12.55 -14.64
N VAL A 464 -5.92 -11.40 -15.01
CA VAL A 464 -7.08 -11.31 -15.92
C VAL A 464 -6.79 -12.00 -17.26
N GLY A 465 -5.60 -11.80 -17.86
CA GLY A 465 -5.24 -12.49 -19.09
C GLY A 465 -5.17 -14.03 -18.94
N GLU A 466 -4.71 -14.54 -17.80
CA GLU A 466 -4.72 -15.98 -17.51
C GLU A 466 -6.15 -16.50 -17.28
N LEU A 467 -7.01 -15.71 -16.64
CA LEU A 467 -8.44 -16.02 -16.48
C LEU A 467 -9.14 -16.11 -17.84
N LYS A 468 -8.84 -15.19 -18.78
CA LYS A 468 -9.36 -15.25 -20.16
C LYS A 468 -8.95 -16.55 -20.88
N ALA A 469 -7.74 -17.06 -20.64
CA ALA A 469 -7.32 -18.37 -21.15
C ALA A 469 -8.23 -19.51 -20.62
N MET A 470 -8.51 -19.51 -19.31
CA MET A 470 -9.37 -20.51 -18.67
C MET A 470 -10.82 -20.41 -19.15
N LEU A 471 -11.36 -19.20 -19.30
CA LEU A 471 -12.70 -18.96 -19.81
C LEU A 471 -12.83 -19.41 -21.28
N ALA A 472 -11.83 -19.13 -22.11
CA ALA A 472 -11.82 -19.56 -23.51
C ALA A 472 -11.79 -21.10 -23.63
N LEU A 473 -11.01 -21.79 -22.79
CA LEU A 473 -11.00 -23.25 -22.70
C LEU A 473 -12.37 -23.80 -22.28
N ALA A 474 -13.00 -23.22 -21.27
CA ALA A 474 -14.34 -23.62 -20.80
C ALA A 474 -15.42 -23.36 -21.87
N GLY A 475 -15.32 -22.24 -22.58
CA GLY A 475 -16.16 -21.87 -23.73
C GLY A 475 -15.88 -22.66 -25.00
N GLY A 476 -14.75 -23.38 -25.06
CA GLY A 476 -14.33 -24.16 -26.23
C GLY A 476 -13.82 -23.33 -27.41
N ASP A 477 -13.44 -22.07 -27.18
CA ASP A 477 -12.72 -21.25 -28.15
C ASP A 477 -11.21 -21.50 -28.02
N LEU A 478 -10.71 -22.43 -28.83
CA LEU A 478 -9.31 -22.86 -28.77
C LEU A 478 -8.33 -21.86 -29.40
N GLU A 479 -8.82 -20.91 -30.21
CA GLU A 479 -7.99 -19.85 -30.78
C GLU A 479 -7.69 -18.79 -29.72
N GLN A 480 -8.73 -18.30 -29.03
CA GLN A 480 -8.57 -17.38 -27.90
C GLN A 480 -7.81 -18.04 -26.74
N ALA A 481 -8.10 -19.31 -26.44
CA ALA A 481 -7.36 -20.05 -25.41
C ALA A 481 -5.86 -20.11 -25.69
N LEU A 482 -5.46 -20.27 -26.97
CA LEU A 482 -4.05 -20.25 -27.35
C LEU A 482 -3.43 -18.88 -27.10
N ILE A 483 -4.04 -17.80 -27.61
CA ILE A 483 -3.53 -16.42 -27.45
C ILE A 483 -3.24 -16.11 -25.97
N TRP A 484 -4.24 -16.35 -25.11
CA TRP A 484 -4.11 -16.05 -23.69
C TRP A 484 -3.21 -17.03 -22.94
N THR A 485 -3.09 -18.28 -23.41
CA THR A 485 -2.10 -19.22 -22.86
C THR A 485 -0.67 -18.79 -23.18
N GLU A 486 -0.41 -18.27 -24.38
CA GLU A 486 0.90 -17.73 -24.76
C GLU A 486 1.25 -16.51 -23.91
N TRP A 487 0.31 -15.56 -23.79
CA TRP A 487 0.43 -14.40 -22.88
C TRP A 487 0.72 -14.84 -21.45
N THR A 488 -0.01 -15.85 -20.96
CA THR A 488 0.17 -16.36 -19.59
C THR A 488 1.58 -16.87 -19.37
N MET A 489 2.15 -17.62 -20.31
CA MET A 489 3.53 -18.09 -20.17
C MET A 489 4.55 -16.96 -20.31
N GLU A 490 4.32 -16.02 -21.21
CA GLU A 490 5.22 -14.87 -21.44
C GLU A 490 5.36 -14.03 -20.16
N PHE A 491 4.24 -13.74 -19.49
CA PHE A 491 4.22 -12.80 -18.37
C PHE A 491 4.15 -13.42 -16.97
N ASN A 492 3.87 -14.73 -16.84
CA ASN A 492 3.74 -15.38 -15.51
C ASN A 492 4.60 -16.63 -15.29
N SER A 493 5.23 -17.20 -16.34
CA SER A 493 5.99 -18.44 -16.15
C SER A 493 7.15 -18.33 -15.15
N SER A 494 7.70 -17.12 -14.97
CA SER A 494 8.77 -16.81 -14.00
C SER A 494 8.32 -16.91 -12.54
N VAL A 495 7.03 -16.74 -12.25
CA VAL A 495 6.46 -16.76 -10.89
C VAL A 495 5.66 -18.04 -10.59
N PHE A 496 5.41 -18.87 -11.59
CA PHE A 496 4.74 -20.15 -11.39
C PHE A 496 5.60 -21.16 -10.64
N SER A 497 4.95 -22.03 -9.88
CA SER A 497 5.60 -23.24 -9.38
C SER A 497 6.08 -24.10 -10.55
N PRO A 498 7.14 -24.91 -10.39
CA PRO A 498 7.62 -25.79 -11.45
C PRO A 498 6.53 -26.69 -12.03
N ALA A 499 5.58 -27.14 -11.21
CA ALA A 499 4.44 -27.95 -11.62
C ALA A 499 3.45 -27.14 -12.49
N ARG A 500 3.08 -25.93 -12.08
CA ARG A 500 2.15 -25.07 -12.85
C ARG A 500 2.78 -24.60 -14.17
N ALA A 501 4.07 -24.25 -14.17
CA ALA A 501 4.79 -23.93 -15.39
C ALA A 501 4.88 -25.13 -16.35
N ASN A 502 5.03 -26.35 -15.83
CA ASN A 502 5.00 -27.57 -16.63
C ASN A 502 3.62 -27.85 -17.23
N TYR A 503 2.55 -27.64 -16.47
CA TYR A 503 1.19 -27.71 -16.96
C TYR A 503 0.96 -26.74 -18.13
N TYR A 504 1.34 -25.47 -18.00
CA TYR A 504 1.13 -24.49 -19.07
C TYR A 504 1.95 -24.77 -20.33
N ARG A 505 3.20 -25.26 -20.20
CA ARG A 505 3.97 -25.73 -21.37
C ARG A 505 3.28 -26.89 -22.09
N CYS A 506 2.70 -27.82 -21.32
CA CYS A 506 1.94 -28.93 -21.88
C CYS A 506 0.67 -28.43 -22.59
N LEU A 507 -0.11 -27.58 -21.92
CA LEU A 507 -1.34 -26.99 -22.46
C LEU A 507 -1.09 -26.20 -23.75
N GLN A 508 -0.10 -25.31 -23.76
CA GLN A 508 0.27 -24.55 -24.95
C GLN A 508 0.65 -25.49 -26.11
N THR A 509 1.41 -26.56 -25.83
CA THR A 509 1.77 -27.56 -26.86
C THR A 509 0.54 -28.26 -27.45
N LEU A 510 -0.44 -28.61 -26.60
CA LEU A 510 -1.67 -29.25 -27.05
C LEU A 510 -2.56 -28.28 -27.85
N LEU A 511 -2.64 -27.01 -27.45
CA LEU A 511 -3.36 -25.96 -28.18
C LEU A 511 -2.71 -25.67 -29.55
N LEU A 512 -1.39 -25.56 -29.61
CA LEU A 512 -0.68 -25.43 -30.89
C LEU A 512 -0.94 -26.63 -31.80
N LEU A 513 -0.97 -27.85 -31.24
CA LEU A 513 -1.29 -29.05 -32.01
C LEU A 513 -2.74 -29.08 -32.48
N SER A 514 -3.71 -28.53 -31.73
CA SER A 514 -5.10 -28.47 -32.17
C SER A 514 -5.32 -27.55 -33.37
N GLN A 515 -4.39 -26.62 -33.64
CA GLN A 515 -4.39 -25.77 -34.83
C GLN A 515 -3.74 -26.43 -36.06
N GLU A 516 -3.16 -27.64 -35.91
CA GLU A 516 -2.40 -28.31 -36.97
C GLU A 516 -3.22 -29.40 -37.68
N ASP A 517 -4.03 -29.01 -38.67
CA ASP A 517 -4.91 -29.93 -39.43
C ASP A 517 -4.19 -31.15 -40.06
N ALA A 518 -2.92 -31.02 -40.40
CA ALA A 518 -2.13 -32.07 -41.04
C ALA A 518 -1.55 -33.09 -40.04
N ARG A 519 -1.69 -32.86 -38.73
CA ARG A 519 -1.06 -33.66 -37.67
C ARG A 519 -2.10 -34.47 -36.91
N GLN A 520 -1.77 -35.72 -36.59
CA GLN A 520 -2.64 -36.59 -35.78
C GLN A 520 -2.21 -36.55 -34.31
N PRO A 521 -3.05 -36.09 -33.35
CA PRO A 521 -2.67 -35.93 -31.95
C PRO A 521 -2.08 -37.20 -31.30
N LEU A 522 -2.66 -38.37 -31.59
CA LEU A 522 -2.23 -39.66 -31.04
C LEU A 522 -0.78 -40.04 -31.38
N GLN A 523 -0.21 -39.49 -32.46
CA GLN A 523 1.19 -39.76 -32.84
C GLN A 523 2.19 -39.14 -31.85
N TYR A 524 1.80 -38.07 -31.16
CA TYR A 524 2.68 -37.30 -30.27
C TYR A 524 2.48 -37.64 -28.79
N LEU A 525 1.40 -38.34 -28.43
CA LEU A 525 1.02 -38.62 -27.04
C LEU A 525 2.17 -39.23 -26.21
N ASN A 526 2.87 -40.23 -26.74
CA ASN A 526 4.00 -40.85 -26.03
C ASN A 526 5.18 -39.89 -25.82
N ALA A 527 5.40 -38.94 -26.74
CA ALA A 527 6.42 -37.91 -26.57
C ALA A 527 5.99 -36.87 -25.53
N PHE A 528 4.72 -36.45 -25.55
CA PHE A 528 4.16 -35.54 -24.55
C PHE A 528 4.22 -36.12 -23.14
N ILE A 529 3.85 -37.39 -22.95
CA ILE A 529 3.95 -38.06 -21.64
C ILE A 529 5.41 -38.09 -21.16
N LYS A 530 6.38 -38.29 -22.05
CA LYS A 530 7.82 -38.28 -21.68
C LYS A 530 8.34 -36.88 -21.34
N MET A 531 7.82 -35.84 -21.97
CA MET A 531 8.24 -34.46 -21.75
C MET A 531 7.58 -33.86 -20.50
N TYR A 532 6.27 -33.99 -20.40
CA TYR A 532 5.43 -33.27 -19.43
C TYR A 532 4.95 -34.15 -18.28
N GLY A 533 5.05 -35.48 -18.40
CA GLY A 533 4.44 -36.43 -17.47
C GLY A 533 2.97 -36.70 -17.79
N ALA A 534 2.47 -37.87 -17.36
CA ALA A 534 1.11 -38.30 -17.66
C ALA A 534 0.05 -37.37 -17.02
N GLU A 535 0.26 -36.95 -15.78
CA GLU A 535 -0.66 -36.09 -15.03
C GLU A 535 -0.87 -34.73 -15.71
N ALA A 536 0.20 -34.09 -16.21
CA ALA A 536 0.09 -32.81 -16.90
C ALA A 536 -0.63 -32.94 -18.25
N VAL A 537 -0.36 -34.03 -18.99
CA VAL A 537 -1.06 -34.31 -20.26
C VAL A 537 -2.54 -34.57 -20.03
N GLU A 538 -2.89 -35.33 -18.99
CA GLU A 538 -4.28 -35.59 -18.60
C GLU A 538 -5.00 -34.30 -18.22
N ALA A 539 -4.42 -33.51 -17.31
CA ALA A 539 -5.01 -32.24 -16.87
C ALA A 539 -5.15 -31.23 -18.02
N ALA A 540 -4.14 -31.08 -18.87
CA ALA A 540 -4.21 -30.18 -20.02
C ALA A 540 -5.23 -30.65 -21.06
N SER A 541 -5.38 -31.97 -21.26
CA SER A 541 -6.41 -32.52 -22.15
C SER A 541 -7.82 -32.31 -21.60
N ALA A 542 -8.02 -32.43 -20.28
CA ALA A 542 -9.29 -32.15 -19.62
C ALA A 542 -9.65 -30.65 -19.65
N ALA A 543 -8.65 -29.76 -19.62
CA ALA A 543 -8.86 -28.33 -19.86
C ALA A 543 -9.24 -28.06 -21.32
N LEU A 544 -8.55 -28.69 -22.29
CA LEU A 544 -8.82 -28.56 -23.72
C LEU A 544 -10.23 -29.03 -24.12
N SER A 545 -10.78 -30.05 -23.44
CA SER A 545 -12.16 -30.49 -23.66
C SER A 545 -13.22 -29.58 -23.03
N GLY A 546 -12.80 -28.62 -22.19
CA GLY A 546 -13.67 -27.76 -21.39
C GLY A 546 -14.19 -28.41 -20.10
N GLU A 547 -13.77 -29.64 -19.78
CA GLU A 547 -14.23 -30.37 -18.58
C GLU A 547 -13.61 -29.84 -17.28
N ALA A 548 -12.35 -29.38 -17.33
CA ALA A 548 -11.62 -28.89 -16.16
C ALA A 548 -10.67 -27.73 -16.52
N ALA A 549 -11.23 -26.64 -17.05
CA ALA A 549 -10.46 -25.48 -17.53
C ALA A 549 -9.77 -24.66 -16.43
N PHE A 550 -10.35 -24.60 -15.21
CA PHE A 550 -9.87 -23.78 -14.09
C PHE A 550 -8.77 -24.46 -13.28
N TYR A 551 -7.66 -24.82 -13.94
CA TYR A 551 -6.59 -25.62 -13.34
C TYR A 551 -5.92 -24.96 -12.12
N GLY A 552 -5.89 -25.68 -11.00
CA GLY A 552 -5.24 -25.25 -9.76
C GLY A 552 -5.99 -24.15 -8.99
N LEU A 553 -7.24 -23.85 -9.37
CA LEU A 553 -8.13 -22.97 -8.63
C LEU A 553 -9.06 -23.79 -7.73
N PRO A 554 -8.84 -23.85 -6.40
CA PRO A 554 -9.85 -24.41 -5.50
C PRO A 554 -11.13 -23.57 -5.53
N ALA A 555 -12.28 -24.21 -5.34
CA ALA A 555 -13.55 -23.53 -5.12
C ALA A 555 -13.51 -22.73 -3.81
N VAL A 556 -14.15 -21.56 -3.81
CA VAL A 556 -14.07 -20.59 -2.71
C VAL A 556 -15.48 -20.22 -2.26
N ASP A 557 -15.72 -20.28 -0.95
CA ASP A 557 -16.97 -19.85 -0.32
C ASP A 557 -16.94 -18.36 0.09
N HIS A 558 -18.10 -17.81 0.46
CA HIS A 558 -18.25 -16.39 0.80
C HIS A 558 -17.59 -15.96 2.13
N ASP A 559 -17.12 -16.91 2.94
CA ASP A 559 -16.28 -16.63 4.11
C ASP A 559 -14.82 -17.07 3.89
N LEU A 560 -14.45 -17.40 2.64
CA LEU A 560 -13.07 -17.62 2.19
C LEU A 560 -12.34 -18.73 2.98
N GLN A 561 -13.07 -19.77 3.40
CA GLN A 561 -12.52 -20.92 4.15
C GLN A 561 -11.48 -21.70 3.34
N ALA A 562 -11.58 -21.64 2.01
CA ALA A 562 -10.62 -22.24 1.08
C ALA A 562 -9.20 -21.65 1.20
N PHE A 563 -9.03 -20.46 1.80
CA PHE A 563 -7.76 -19.75 1.91
C PHE A 563 -7.30 -19.65 3.37
N PRO A 564 -6.36 -20.50 3.84
CA PRO A 564 -5.83 -20.42 5.19
C PRO A 564 -5.20 -19.07 5.55
N ALA A 565 -4.56 -18.41 4.57
CA ALA A 565 -4.02 -17.06 4.76
C ALA A 565 -5.13 -16.05 5.05
N HIS A 566 -6.24 -16.11 4.29
CA HIS A 566 -7.42 -15.28 4.55
C HIS A 566 -8.05 -15.58 5.92
N GLN A 567 -8.16 -16.84 6.32
CA GLN A 567 -8.65 -17.19 7.65
C GLN A 567 -7.76 -16.66 8.78
N SER A 568 -6.44 -16.61 8.58
CA SER A 568 -5.55 -15.96 9.56
C SER A 568 -5.76 -14.45 9.65
N LEU A 569 -6.01 -13.81 8.51
CA LEU A 569 -6.34 -12.38 8.43
C LEU A 569 -7.65 -12.09 9.18
N LEU A 570 -8.73 -12.84 8.93
CA LEU A 570 -10.01 -12.65 9.62
C LEU A 570 -9.91 -12.88 11.13
N LYS A 571 -9.12 -13.86 11.58
CA LYS A 571 -8.84 -14.07 13.01
C LYS A 571 -8.10 -12.90 13.64
N ALA A 572 -7.16 -12.29 12.93
CA ALA A 572 -6.51 -11.05 13.37
C ALA A 572 -7.50 -9.88 13.42
N TYR A 573 -8.39 -9.76 12.43
CA TYR A 573 -9.41 -8.72 12.39
C TYR A 573 -10.42 -8.85 13.54
N ASP A 574 -10.85 -10.07 13.86
CA ASP A 574 -11.77 -10.36 14.96
C ASP A 574 -11.20 -9.95 16.34
N LYS A 575 -9.88 -10.00 16.54
CA LYS A 575 -9.22 -9.40 17.73
C LYS A 575 -9.51 -7.90 17.82
N LEU A 576 -9.45 -7.18 16.70
CA LEU A 576 -9.77 -5.76 16.63
C LEU A 576 -11.27 -5.48 16.81
N GLN A 577 -12.14 -6.28 16.20
CA GLN A 577 -13.59 -6.12 16.36
C GLN A 577 -14.01 -6.24 17.83
N ARG A 578 -13.43 -7.20 18.58
CA ARG A 578 -13.64 -7.29 20.03
C ARG A 578 -13.16 -6.06 20.79
N ALA A 579 -11.96 -5.56 20.48
CA ALA A 579 -11.39 -4.38 21.15
C ALA A 579 -12.24 -3.12 20.90
N LYS A 580 -12.69 -2.92 19.66
CA LYS A 580 -13.61 -1.84 19.27
C LYS A 580 -14.93 -1.96 20.02
N ALA A 581 -15.60 -3.11 19.98
CA ALA A 581 -16.87 -3.31 20.68
C ALA A 581 -16.75 -2.99 22.18
N ALA A 582 -15.65 -3.44 22.84
CA ALA A 582 -15.42 -3.19 24.26
C ALA A 582 -15.11 -1.72 24.60
N TYR A 583 -14.50 -0.96 23.68
CA TYR A 583 -14.21 0.46 23.88
C TYR A 583 -15.48 1.31 23.77
N TRP A 584 -16.28 1.11 22.72
CA TRP A 584 -17.51 1.88 22.46
C TRP A 584 -18.74 1.43 23.26
N SER A 585 -18.68 0.28 23.94
CA SER A 585 -19.75 -0.14 24.87
C SER A 585 -19.72 0.58 26.23
N LYS A 586 -18.67 1.38 26.49
CA LYS A 586 -18.52 2.19 27.71
C LYS A 586 -19.11 3.58 27.49
#